data_AF-A0A067CI86-F1
#
_entry.id   AF-A0A067CI86-F1
#
_cell.length_a   1.000
_cell.length_b   1.000
_cell.length_c   1.000
_cell.angle_alpha   90.00
_cell.angle_beta   90.00
_cell.angle_gamma   90.00
#
_symmetry.space_group_name_H-M   'P 1'
#
loop_
_entity.id
_entity.type
_entity.pdbx_description
1 polymer ?
#
loop_
_entity_poly.entity_id
_entity_poly.type
_entity_poly.pdbx_seq_one_letter_code
_entity_poly.pdbx_strand_id
1 'polypeptide(L)'
;MVTPFHVMQGRLTSRRIEKAVDIFRERPDDCTLGPLLIGTAIPLQAWLQSLLRHDFKFVCFSEVFRGPFQAPSTIADVYIDKVVGNTVHNVVVADIIGQIRNYAIDTGRIVMAGAGTCIIPGLHGDDRQTHRIPDAQLAPTRLVPADGNGLCVPRLVVQVDQHHVGLAAAMQRAAEYFHLPQLRTVLMLCIGERSVETGEFGALAVVYARRRNNELGPRQARSIGTAALSPEALAHVPEAIQALLPPHDARLPELIADGYFSWPASMGPAPTITVAATDVFYESPGRYLGQLPPDLAIDLFHLTALIATVLPPL
;
A
#
# COMPACT_ATOMS: atom_id res chain seq x y z
N MET A 1 -6.48 26.44 -25.20
CA MET A 1 -6.14 25.24 -26.00
C MET A 1 -5.49 24.23 -25.08
N VAL A 2 -6.19 23.16 -24.71
CA VAL A 2 -5.59 22.05 -23.96
C VAL A 2 -4.74 21.26 -24.95
N THR A 3 -3.41 21.34 -24.82
CA THR A 3 -2.52 20.49 -25.63
C THR A 3 -2.78 19.04 -25.21
N PRO A 4 -2.98 18.08 -26.13
CA PRO A 4 -3.12 16.68 -25.76
C PRO A 4 -1.86 16.16 -25.05
N PHE A 5 -2.04 15.21 -24.15
CA PHE A 5 -0.93 14.48 -23.55
C PHE A 5 -0.47 13.36 -24.49
N HIS A 6 0.84 13.25 -24.66
CA HIS A 6 1.45 12.22 -25.49
C HIS A 6 2.48 11.48 -24.67
N VAL A 7 2.37 10.15 -24.69
CA VAL A 7 3.36 9.23 -24.11
C VAL A 7 4.73 9.55 -24.69
N MET A 8 5.73 9.70 -23.82
CA MET A 8 7.10 9.98 -24.21
C MET A 8 7.81 8.72 -24.72
N GLN A 9 8.86 8.88 -25.52
CA GLN A 9 9.65 7.77 -26.03
C GLN A 9 11.14 8.02 -25.79
N GLY A 10 11.84 7.05 -25.22
CA GLY A 10 13.30 7.08 -25.02
C GLY A 10 13.81 8.03 -23.93
N ARG A 11 13.04 9.07 -23.56
CA ARG A 11 13.43 10.03 -22.52
C ARG A 11 12.23 10.73 -21.89
N LEU A 12 12.28 10.91 -20.57
CA LEU A 12 11.32 11.73 -19.82
C LEU A 12 11.88 13.14 -19.57
N THR A 13 11.00 14.15 -19.56
CA THR A 13 11.37 15.56 -19.29
C THR A 13 10.46 16.15 -18.21
N SER A 14 11.01 17.03 -17.35
CA SER A 14 10.27 17.62 -16.21
C SER A 14 8.91 18.20 -16.63
N ARG A 15 8.91 19.09 -17.63
CA ARG A 15 7.69 19.74 -18.16
C ARG A 15 6.60 18.75 -18.58
N ARG A 16 6.98 17.60 -19.13
CA ARG A 16 6.00 16.59 -19.57
C ARG A 16 5.54 15.70 -18.43
N ILE A 17 6.41 15.43 -17.44
CA ILE A 17 6.02 14.74 -16.21
C ILE A 17 5.07 15.62 -15.40
N GLU A 18 5.33 16.93 -15.25
CA GLU A 18 4.42 17.90 -14.61
C GLU A 18 3.02 17.81 -15.21
N LYS A 19 2.94 17.87 -16.54
CA LYS A 19 1.66 17.76 -17.23
C LYS A 19 0.99 16.40 -17.05
N ALA A 20 1.77 15.31 -17.04
CA ALA A 20 1.24 13.98 -16.78
C ALA A 20 0.70 13.84 -15.35
N VAL A 21 1.40 14.44 -14.39
CA VAL A 21 0.99 14.57 -13.00
C VAL A 21 -0.32 15.33 -12.89
N ASP A 22 -0.44 16.48 -13.57
CA ASP A 22 -1.67 17.29 -13.52
C ASP A 22 -2.85 16.48 -14.04
N ILE A 23 -2.67 15.79 -15.17
CA ILE A 23 -3.67 14.87 -15.73
C ILE A 23 -3.99 13.73 -14.77
N PHE A 24 -2.97 13.16 -14.11
CA PHE A 24 -3.18 12.08 -13.15
C PHE A 24 -3.96 12.56 -11.92
N ARG A 25 -3.71 13.79 -11.45
CA ARG A 25 -4.42 14.42 -10.33
C ARG A 25 -5.83 14.85 -10.66
N GLU A 26 -6.08 15.23 -11.91
CA GLU A 26 -7.41 15.57 -12.42
C GLU A 26 -8.29 14.33 -12.64
N ARG A 27 -7.75 13.11 -12.50
CA ARG A 27 -8.57 11.91 -12.56
C ARG A 27 -9.57 11.89 -11.40
N PRO A 28 -10.83 11.54 -11.66
CA PRO A 28 -11.82 11.37 -10.61
C PRO A 28 -11.34 10.43 -9.49
N ASP A 29 -11.80 10.66 -8.27
CA ASP A 29 -11.47 9.80 -7.12
C ASP A 29 -12.11 8.39 -7.23
N ASP A 30 -13.10 8.22 -8.10
CA ASP A 30 -13.73 6.94 -8.48
C ASP A 30 -13.15 6.36 -9.79
N CYS A 31 -12.04 6.92 -10.28
CA CYS A 31 -11.50 6.58 -11.58
C CYS A 31 -10.94 5.15 -11.60
N THR A 32 -11.59 4.27 -12.35
CA THR A 32 -11.11 2.91 -12.66
C THR A 32 -9.91 2.90 -13.61
N LEU A 33 -9.49 4.06 -14.12
CA LEU A 33 -8.30 4.16 -14.96
C LEU A 33 -7.08 3.95 -14.06
N GLY A 34 -6.52 2.74 -14.14
CA GLY A 34 -5.28 2.35 -13.46
C GLY A 34 -4.07 3.21 -13.86
N PRO A 35 -2.83 2.77 -13.59
CA PRO A 35 -1.62 3.58 -13.79
C PRO A 35 -1.57 4.35 -15.12
N LEU A 36 -1.15 5.62 -15.09
CA LEU A 36 -1.00 6.43 -16.30
C LEU A 36 0.35 6.14 -16.96
N LEU A 37 0.34 5.55 -18.16
CA LEU A 37 1.56 5.39 -18.97
C LEU A 37 2.09 6.77 -19.38
N ILE A 38 3.33 7.08 -19.00
CA ILE A 38 3.96 8.37 -19.31
C ILE A 38 5.15 8.26 -20.26
N GLY A 39 5.81 7.12 -20.33
CA GLY A 39 6.94 6.91 -21.22
C GLY A 39 7.10 5.46 -21.64
N THR A 40 7.64 5.26 -22.83
CA THR A 40 7.99 3.95 -23.39
C THR A 40 9.45 3.93 -23.81
N ALA A 41 10.05 2.73 -23.78
CA ALA A 41 11.44 2.52 -24.14
C ALA A 41 12.43 3.42 -23.38
N ILE A 42 12.15 3.74 -22.12
CA ILE A 42 12.99 4.59 -21.27
C ILE A 42 14.16 3.76 -20.73
N PRO A 43 15.43 4.20 -20.86
CA PRO A 43 16.55 3.49 -20.24
C PRO A 43 16.37 3.38 -18.72
N LEU A 44 16.17 2.16 -18.22
CA LEU A 44 15.71 1.91 -16.85
C LEU A 44 16.70 2.45 -15.81
N GLN A 45 17.97 2.12 -15.96
CA GLN A 45 19.00 2.54 -14.99
C GLN A 45 19.15 4.08 -14.94
N ALA A 46 19.13 4.74 -16.10
CA ALA A 46 19.18 6.20 -16.15
C ALA A 46 17.94 6.83 -15.51
N TRP A 47 16.76 6.22 -15.67
CA TRP A 47 15.53 6.68 -15.03
C TRP A 47 15.56 6.51 -13.52
N LEU A 48 15.96 5.34 -13.02
CA LEU A 48 16.00 5.05 -11.58
C LEU A 48 16.95 5.97 -10.80
N GLN A 49 18.02 6.44 -11.46
CA GLN A 49 19.01 7.39 -10.93
C GLN A 49 18.67 8.86 -11.21
N SER A 50 17.59 9.13 -11.95
CA SER A 50 17.24 10.49 -12.38
C SER A 50 16.76 11.34 -11.20
N LEU A 51 17.25 12.59 -11.12
CA LEU A 51 16.72 13.58 -10.19
C LEU A 51 15.23 13.87 -10.41
N LEU A 52 14.72 13.69 -11.65
CA LEU A 52 13.29 13.85 -11.92
C LEU A 52 12.44 12.94 -11.03
N ARG A 53 12.87 11.70 -10.79
CA ARG A 53 12.16 10.77 -9.90
C ARG A 53 12.11 11.27 -8.46
N HIS A 54 13.10 12.04 -8.05
CA HIS A 54 13.21 12.64 -6.71
C HIS A 54 12.52 14.00 -6.59
N ASP A 55 12.37 14.75 -7.68
CA ASP A 55 11.70 16.06 -7.68
C ASP A 55 10.17 15.90 -7.56
N PHE A 56 9.61 14.84 -8.15
CA PHE A 56 8.19 14.52 -8.07
C PHE A 56 7.84 13.66 -6.85
N LYS A 57 8.22 14.10 -5.63
CA LYS A 57 8.01 13.36 -4.37
C LYS A 57 6.54 13.09 -4.02
N PHE A 58 5.62 13.77 -4.67
CA PHE A 58 4.20 13.65 -4.40
C PHE A 58 3.52 12.60 -5.29
N VAL A 59 4.22 11.92 -6.19
CA VAL A 59 3.71 10.73 -6.90
C VAL A 59 4.68 9.57 -6.80
N CYS A 60 4.18 8.35 -6.94
CA CYS A 60 4.98 7.16 -7.16
C CYS A 60 4.95 6.76 -8.62
N PHE A 61 6.07 6.20 -9.08
CA PHE A 61 6.20 5.62 -10.40
C PHE A 61 6.29 4.09 -10.30
N SER A 62 5.77 3.40 -11.31
CA SER A 62 6.16 2.03 -11.62
C SER A 62 6.82 1.93 -12.97
N GLU A 63 7.63 0.89 -13.12
CA GLU A 63 8.36 0.62 -14.35
C GLU A 63 8.14 -0.83 -14.76
N VAL A 64 7.68 -1.04 -15.99
CA VAL A 64 7.52 -2.37 -16.59
C VAL A 64 8.62 -2.55 -17.62
N PHE A 65 9.47 -3.56 -17.46
CA PHE A 65 10.67 -3.74 -18.29
C PHE A 65 10.92 -5.21 -18.64
N ARG A 66 11.74 -5.43 -19.68
CA ARG A 66 12.21 -6.76 -20.10
C ARG A 66 13.74 -6.79 -20.02
N GLY A 67 14.28 -7.90 -19.50
CA GLY A 67 15.71 -8.10 -19.34
C GLY A 67 16.20 -7.94 -17.89
N PRO A 68 17.51 -8.05 -17.64
CA PRO A 68 18.06 -7.99 -16.29
C PRO A 68 17.87 -6.58 -15.70
N PHE A 69 17.36 -6.48 -14.46
CA PHE A 69 17.09 -5.20 -13.81
C PHE A 69 18.28 -4.25 -13.86
N GLN A 70 19.48 -4.74 -13.54
CA GLN A 70 20.71 -3.94 -13.48
C GLN A 70 21.41 -3.73 -14.84
N ALA A 71 20.92 -4.33 -15.94
CA ALA A 71 21.59 -4.20 -17.23
C ALA A 71 21.39 -2.79 -17.82
N PRO A 72 22.45 -2.12 -18.31
CA PRO A 72 22.35 -0.79 -18.93
C PRO A 72 21.46 -0.76 -20.19
N SER A 73 21.32 -1.90 -20.87
CA SER A 73 20.49 -2.05 -22.06
C SER A 73 18.99 -2.17 -21.75
N THR A 74 18.61 -2.34 -20.49
CA THR A 74 17.21 -2.56 -20.10
C THR A 74 16.42 -1.28 -20.27
N ILE A 75 15.32 -1.38 -21.01
CA ILE A 75 14.36 -0.30 -21.23
C ILE A 75 13.05 -0.62 -20.52
N ALA A 76 12.33 0.43 -20.13
CA ALA A 76 11.10 0.35 -19.38
C ALA A 76 10.00 1.22 -19.98
N ASP A 77 8.78 0.75 -19.82
CA ASP A 77 7.59 1.59 -19.82
C ASP A 77 7.41 2.15 -18.41
N VAL A 78 7.24 3.46 -18.31
CA VAL A 78 7.15 4.18 -17.02
C VAL A 78 5.74 4.69 -16.84
N TYR A 79 5.17 4.47 -15.66
CA TYR A 79 3.82 4.84 -15.29
C TYR A 79 3.80 5.72 -14.04
N ILE A 80 2.82 6.61 -13.94
CA ILE A 80 2.42 7.23 -12.67
C ILE A 80 1.40 6.30 -12.01
N ASP A 81 1.67 5.90 -10.78
CA ASP A 81 0.96 4.82 -10.08
C ASP A 81 -0.01 5.30 -8.99
N LYS A 82 0.36 6.34 -8.24
CA LYS A 82 -0.41 6.95 -7.15
C LYS A 82 0.20 8.29 -6.74
N VAL A 83 -0.56 9.09 -5.99
CA VAL A 83 -0.09 10.30 -5.31
C VAL A 83 0.32 9.95 -3.87
N VAL A 84 1.50 10.37 -3.45
CA VAL A 84 2.09 10.19 -2.09
C VAL A 84 2.26 11.51 -1.33
N GLY A 85 2.01 12.66 -1.98
CA GLY A 85 2.20 13.99 -1.37
C GLY A 85 1.07 14.46 -0.44
N ASN A 86 0.11 13.61 -0.08
CA ASN A 86 -1.00 13.98 0.79
C ASN A 86 -0.63 13.76 2.27
N THR A 87 -0.97 14.72 3.13
CA THR A 87 -0.76 14.65 4.58
C THR A 87 -1.39 13.39 5.19
N VAL A 88 -2.60 13.01 4.75
CA VAL A 88 -3.32 11.86 5.30
C VAL A 88 -2.61 10.55 4.98
N HIS A 89 -2.28 10.31 3.70
CA HIS A 89 -1.53 9.14 3.28
C HIS A 89 -0.22 9.00 4.09
N ASN A 90 0.57 10.07 4.19
CA ASN A 90 1.85 10.04 4.90
C ASN A 90 1.69 9.76 6.40
N VAL A 91 0.70 10.35 7.06
CA VAL A 91 0.42 10.10 8.49
C VAL A 91 0.00 8.66 8.71
N VAL A 92 -0.88 8.13 7.87
CA VAL A 92 -1.34 6.73 7.97
C VAL A 92 -0.19 5.75 7.75
N VAL A 93 0.63 5.97 6.71
CA VAL A 93 1.81 5.13 6.45
C VAL A 93 2.81 5.21 7.60
N ALA A 94 3.08 6.42 8.12
CA ALA A 94 3.99 6.62 9.23
C ALA A 94 3.50 5.92 10.51
N ASP A 95 2.20 5.98 10.79
CA ASP A 95 1.59 5.33 11.93
C ASP A 95 1.66 3.80 11.83
N ILE A 96 1.27 3.22 10.68
CA ILE A 96 1.39 1.77 10.45
C ILE A 96 2.85 1.32 10.63
N ILE A 97 3.81 2.06 10.08
CA ILE A 97 5.24 1.79 10.28
C ILE A 97 5.61 1.88 11.76
N GLY A 98 5.11 2.87 12.49
CA GLY A 98 5.30 3.04 13.93
C GLY A 98 4.80 1.83 14.72
N GLN A 99 3.58 1.39 14.45
CA GLN A 99 2.98 0.20 15.07
C GLN A 99 3.80 -1.08 14.77
N ILE A 100 4.22 -1.28 13.52
CA ILE A 100 5.09 -2.41 13.12
C ILE A 100 6.44 -2.33 13.86
N ARG A 101 7.03 -1.13 13.99
CA ARG A 101 8.30 -0.93 14.70
C ARG A 101 8.17 -1.17 16.21
N ASN A 102 7.07 -0.79 16.84
CA ASN A 102 6.84 -1.07 18.25
C ASN A 102 6.72 -2.59 18.48
N TYR A 103 5.92 -3.26 17.66
CA TYR A 103 5.85 -4.72 17.66
C TYR A 103 7.23 -5.36 17.41
N ALA A 104 8.06 -4.77 16.54
CA ALA A 104 9.44 -5.21 16.30
C ALA A 104 10.33 -5.12 17.54
N ILE A 105 10.26 -4.01 18.28
CA ILE A 105 11.04 -3.79 19.49
C ILE A 105 10.66 -4.83 20.55
N ASP A 106 9.36 -5.06 20.74
CA ASP A 106 8.82 -5.98 21.73
C ASP A 106 9.15 -7.45 21.40
N THR A 107 9.17 -7.79 20.11
CA THR A 107 9.33 -9.18 19.63
C THR A 107 10.74 -9.51 19.09
N GLY A 108 11.77 -8.80 19.53
CA GLY A 108 13.16 -9.19 19.26
C GLY A 108 13.69 -8.80 17.88
N ARG A 109 13.38 -7.56 17.48
CA ARG A 109 13.75 -6.90 16.22
C ARG A 109 13.21 -7.66 15.01
N ILE A 110 12.06 -7.22 14.57
CA ILE A 110 11.59 -7.45 13.21
C ILE A 110 12.48 -6.67 12.27
N VAL A 111 12.60 -7.22 11.08
CA VAL A 111 13.46 -6.66 10.07
C VAL A 111 12.83 -5.45 9.38
N MET A 112 13.68 -4.46 9.04
CA MET A 112 13.34 -3.12 8.52
C MET A 112 11.91 -2.95 7.98
N ALA A 113 11.12 -2.13 8.68
CA ALA A 113 9.84 -1.61 8.18
C ALA A 113 10.08 -0.25 7.51
N GLY A 114 9.85 -0.18 6.20
CA GLY A 114 9.97 1.05 5.41
C GLY A 114 9.63 0.84 3.94
N ALA A 115 9.65 1.92 3.16
CA ALA A 115 9.51 1.83 1.70
C ALA A 115 10.77 1.17 1.11
N GLY A 116 10.58 0.24 0.18
CA GLY A 116 11.69 -0.42 -0.52
C GLY A 116 11.25 -1.00 -1.84
N THR A 117 12.21 -1.31 -2.72
CA THR A 117 11.89 -1.78 -4.05
C THR A 117 11.39 -3.23 -4.06
N CYS A 118 10.30 -3.48 -4.77
CA CYS A 118 9.84 -4.81 -5.18
C CYS A 118 10.00 -4.98 -6.69
N ILE A 119 10.55 -6.11 -7.13
CA ILE A 119 10.52 -6.52 -8.54
C ILE A 119 9.59 -7.71 -8.67
N ILE A 120 8.46 -7.49 -9.34
CA ILE A 120 7.37 -8.45 -9.49
C ILE A 120 7.51 -9.10 -10.88
N PRO A 121 7.86 -10.39 -10.96
CA PRO A 121 8.00 -11.06 -12.25
C PRO A 121 6.63 -11.47 -12.82
N GLY A 122 6.51 -11.45 -14.15
CA GLY A 122 5.43 -12.14 -14.87
C GLY A 122 4.04 -11.53 -14.74
N LEU A 123 3.93 -10.31 -14.21
CA LEU A 123 2.64 -9.66 -13.96
C LEU A 123 1.79 -9.46 -15.23
N HIS A 124 2.44 -9.36 -16.39
CA HIS A 124 1.78 -9.15 -17.70
C HIS A 124 1.73 -10.42 -18.57
N GLY A 125 1.87 -11.61 -17.97
CA GLY A 125 1.78 -12.89 -18.68
C GLY A 125 2.95 -13.19 -19.63
N ASP A 126 4.04 -12.43 -19.54
CA ASP A 126 5.26 -12.60 -20.33
C ASP A 126 6.52 -12.38 -19.47
N ASP A 127 7.71 -12.42 -20.08
CA ASP A 127 9.00 -12.24 -19.37
C ASP A 127 9.23 -10.81 -18.85
N ARG A 128 8.19 -9.96 -18.82
CA ARG A 128 8.29 -8.62 -18.23
C ARG A 128 8.31 -8.71 -16.71
N GLN A 129 9.02 -7.76 -16.15
CA GLN A 129 9.14 -7.52 -14.71
C GLN A 129 8.61 -6.13 -14.42
N THR A 130 7.98 -5.98 -13.25
CA THR A 130 7.44 -4.71 -12.79
C THR A 130 8.20 -4.27 -11.54
N HIS A 131 8.87 -3.13 -11.62
CA HIS A 131 9.46 -2.45 -10.46
C HIS A 131 8.37 -1.61 -9.78
N ARG A 132 8.15 -1.85 -8.49
CA ARG A 132 7.17 -1.14 -7.64
C ARG A 132 7.77 -0.74 -6.30
N ILE A 133 7.15 0.25 -5.67
CA ILE A 133 7.47 0.68 -4.30
C ILE A 133 6.17 0.61 -3.48
N PRO A 134 6.03 -0.36 -2.57
CA PRO A 134 4.94 -0.38 -1.60
C PRO A 134 5.12 0.76 -0.58
N ASP A 135 4.04 1.09 0.14
CA ASP A 135 4.06 2.14 1.16
C ASP A 135 4.93 1.76 2.36
N ALA A 136 4.84 0.51 2.77
CA ALA A 136 5.81 -0.11 3.64
C ALA A 136 5.98 -1.57 3.26
N GLN A 137 7.12 -2.12 3.61
CA GLN A 137 7.37 -3.54 3.53
C GLN A 137 8.18 -3.99 4.73
N LEU A 138 8.06 -5.28 5.04
CA LEU A 138 8.84 -5.97 6.04
C LEU A 138 9.69 -7.01 5.32
N ALA A 139 10.98 -6.72 5.22
CA ALA A 139 11.94 -7.52 4.49
C ALA A 139 13.27 -7.65 5.27
N PRO A 140 14.07 -8.71 5.03
CA PRO A 140 15.35 -8.91 5.74
C PRO A 140 16.36 -7.75 5.51
N THR A 141 17.16 -7.39 6.51
CA THR A 141 18.15 -6.29 6.54
C THR A 141 19.43 -6.73 5.85
N ARG A 142 19.71 -8.04 5.89
CA ARG A 142 20.79 -8.65 5.14
C ARG A 142 20.24 -9.13 3.81
N LEU A 143 20.77 -8.52 2.75
CA LEU A 143 20.84 -9.11 1.42
C LEU A 143 21.41 -10.52 1.58
N VAL A 144 20.59 -11.55 1.47
CA VAL A 144 21.11 -12.88 1.18
C VAL A 144 21.03 -13.00 -0.33
N PRO A 145 22.12 -12.72 -1.08
CA PRO A 145 22.12 -12.98 -2.50
C PRO A 145 22.12 -14.50 -2.66
N ALA A 146 20.95 -15.10 -2.90
CA ALA A 146 20.92 -16.49 -3.35
C ALA A 146 21.30 -16.58 -4.85
N ASP A 147 21.22 -15.45 -5.56
CA ASP A 147 21.10 -15.41 -7.02
C ASP A 147 21.64 -14.09 -7.63
N GLY A 148 22.46 -13.34 -6.89
CA GLY A 148 23.21 -12.19 -7.42
C GLY A 148 22.39 -10.92 -7.73
N ASN A 149 21.05 -10.94 -7.57
CA ASN A 149 20.19 -9.79 -7.88
C ASN A 149 19.93 -8.83 -6.71
N GLY A 150 20.44 -9.12 -5.50
CA GLY A 150 20.49 -8.15 -4.40
C GLY A 150 19.15 -7.51 -3.99
N LEU A 151 18.02 -8.19 -4.19
CA LEU A 151 16.69 -7.67 -3.85
C LEU A 151 16.13 -8.43 -2.65
N CYS A 152 15.81 -7.70 -1.58
CA CYS A 152 15.12 -8.27 -0.43
C CYS A 152 13.66 -8.52 -0.78
N VAL A 153 13.24 -9.79 -0.81
CA VAL A 153 11.84 -10.15 -1.03
C VAL A 153 11.09 -10.02 0.31
N PRO A 154 10.06 -9.17 0.40
CA PRO A 154 9.32 -8.98 1.64
C PRO A 154 8.42 -10.18 1.98
N ARG A 155 8.10 -10.33 3.27
CA ARG A 155 7.07 -11.26 3.75
C ARG A 155 5.72 -10.58 3.98
N LEU A 156 5.77 -9.30 4.33
CA LEU A 156 4.62 -8.43 4.48
C LEU A 156 4.83 -7.18 3.61
N VAL A 157 3.80 -6.84 2.83
CA VAL A 157 3.69 -5.55 2.14
C VAL A 157 2.49 -4.81 2.74
N VAL A 158 2.66 -3.51 2.94
CA VAL A 158 1.60 -2.57 3.29
C VAL A 158 1.34 -1.68 2.09
N GLN A 159 0.08 -1.58 1.71
CA GLN A 159 -0.39 -0.67 0.68
C GLN A 159 -1.50 0.21 1.25
N VAL A 160 -1.32 1.52 1.19
CA VAL A 160 -2.32 2.51 1.57
C VAL A 160 -2.78 3.19 0.29
N ASP A 161 -4.04 2.96 -0.08
CA ASP A 161 -4.69 3.68 -1.17
C ASP A 161 -5.54 4.82 -0.62
N GLN A 162 -5.40 5.97 -1.25
CA GLN A 162 -6.22 7.14 -1.00
C GLN A 162 -6.74 7.60 -2.37
N HIS A 163 -7.92 7.13 -2.74
CA HIS A 163 -8.74 7.61 -3.88
C HIS A 163 -8.17 7.66 -5.30
N HIS A 164 -6.90 7.36 -5.55
CA HIS A 164 -6.33 7.67 -6.88
C HIS A 164 -6.48 6.57 -7.93
N VAL A 165 -6.87 5.36 -7.53
CA VAL A 165 -7.06 4.23 -8.46
C VAL A 165 -8.38 3.49 -8.24
N GLY A 166 -9.16 3.90 -7.24
CA GLY A 166 -10.38 3.22 -6.82
C GLY A 166 -10.11 1.91 -6.07
N LEU A 167 -11.09 1.49 -5.27
CA LEU A 167 -10.98 0.35 -4.36
C LEU A 167 -10.64 -0.97 -5.09
N ALA A 168 -11.30 -1.23 -6.22
CA ALA A 168 -11.10 -2.45 -6.99
C ALA A 168 -9.67 -2.53 -7.58
N ALA A 169 -9.12 -1.43 -8.09
CA ALA A 169 -7.76 -1.43 -8.64
C ALA A 169 -6.70 -1.48 -7.52
N ALA A 170 -6.96 -0.83 -6.38
CA ALA A 170 -6.10 -0.95 -5.20
C ALA A 170 -6.02 -2.41 -4.73
N MET A 171 -7.15 -3.12 -4.71
CA MET A 171 -7.22 -4.55 -4.39
C MET A 171 -6.51 -5.42 -5.41
N GLN A 172 -6.74 -5.18 -6.70
CA GLN A 172 -6.02 -5.90 -7.76
C GLN A 172 -4.52 -5.73 -7.57
N ARG A 173 -4.05 -4.49 -7.37
CA ARG A 173 -2.65 -4.15 -7.13
C ARG A 173 -2.08 -4.84 -5.89
N ALA A 174 -2.83 -4.87 -4.79
CA ALA A 174 -2.45 -5.60 -3.58
C ALA A 174 -2.26 -7.10 -3.89
N ALA A 175 -3.12 -7.70 -4.72
CA ALA A 175 -3.00 -9.09 -5.13
C ALA A 175 -1.77 -9.36 -6.01
N GLU A 176 -1.32 -8.40 -6.83
CA GLU A 176 -0.16 -8.54 -7.71
C GLU A 176 1.13 -8.88 -6.94
N TYR A 177 1.30 -8.33 -5.73
CA TYR A 177 2.47 -8.59 -4.92
C TYR A 177 2.65 -10.07 -4.60
N PHE A 178 1.60 -10.90 -4.62
CA PHE A 178 1.72 -12.34 -4.39
C PHE A 178 2.45 -13.12 -5.51
N HIS A 179 2.88 -12.48 -6.60
CA HIS A 179 3.88 -13.06 -7.49
C HIS A 179 5.29 -13.08 -6.86
N LEU A 180 5.51 -12.33 -5.78
CA LEU A 180 6.72 -12.41 -4.98
C LEU A 180 6.73 -13.73 -4.18
N PRO A 181 7.79 -14.56 -4.31
CA PRO A 181 7.78 -15.92 -3.80
C PRO A 181 7.78 -16.02 -2.27
N GLN A 182 8.37 -15.05 -1.57
CA GLN A 182 8.43 -15.04 -0.10
C GLN A 182 7.27 -14.28 0.55
N LEU A 183 6.45 -13.59 -0.23
CA LEU A 183 5.36 -12.81 0.31
C LEU A 183 4.27 -13.71 0.89
N ARG A 184 3.90 -13.42 2.14
CA ARG A 184 2.88 -14.14 2.89
C ARG A 184 1.63 -13.31 3.09
N THR A 185 1.80 -12.01 3.31
CA THR A 185 0.68 -11.13 3.62
C THR A 185 0.79 -9.80 2.89
N VAL A 186 -0.37 -9.30 2.44
CA VAL A 186 -0.54 -7.90 2.04
C VAL A 186 -1.57 -7.30 2.96
N LEU A 187 -1.17 -6.29 3.73
CA LEU A 187 -2.07 -5.41 4.46
C LEU A 187 -2.42 -4.25 3.53
N MET A 188 -3.69 -4.14 3.17
CA MET A 188 -4.21 -3.07 2.35
C MET A 188 -5.12 -2.19 3.19
N LEU A 189 -4.90 -0.87 3.16
CA LEU A 189 -5.84 0.12 3.66
C LEU A 189 -6.31 0.96 2.49
N CYS A 190 -7.62 1.00 2.26
CA CYS A 190 -8.23 1.89 1.28
C CYS A 190 -9.05 2.92 2.05
N ILE A 191 -8.58 4.15 2.04
CA ILE A 191 -9.33 5.28 2.55
C ILE A 191 -10.38 5.59 1.47
N GLY A 192 -11.63 5.27 1.80
CA GLY A 192 -12.78 5.39 0.92
C GLY A 192 -13.46 6.75 1.09
N GLU A 193 -14.68 6.84 0.56
CA GLU A 193 -15.43 8.09 0.36
C GLU A 193 -15.42 9.02 1.56
N ARG A 194 -15.23 10.32 1.27
CA ARG A 194 -15.35 11.41 2.21
C ARG A 194 -16.56 12.27 1.84
N SER A 195 -17.45 12.49 2.79
CA SER A 195 -18.55 13.43 2.65
C SER A 195 -18.02 14.86 2.62
N VAL A 196 -18.40 15.61 1.58
CA VAL A 196 -18.07 17.04 1.45
C VAL A 196 -18.92 17.90 2.40
N GLU A 197 -20.05 17.40 2.86
CA GLU A 197 -20.95 18.15 3.75
C GLU A 197 -20.62 17.94 5.22
N THR A 198 -20.36 16.69 5.61
CA THR A 198 -20.16 16.33 7.03
C THR A 198 -18.69 16.14 7.37
N GLY A 199 -17.80 16.04 6.38
CA GLY A 199 -16.39 15.70 6.57
C GLY A 199 -16.15 14.26 7.01
N GLU A 200 -17.21 13.47 7.18
CA GLU A 200 -17.15 12.05 7.54
C GLU A 200 -16.46 11.25 6.45
N PHE A 201 -15.82 10.16 6.83
CA PHE A 201 -15.19 9.26 5.86
C PHE A 201 -15.40 7.80 6.25
N GLY A 202 -15.48 6.95 5.23
CA GLY A 202 -15.43 5.50 5.37
C GLY A 202 -14.14 4.95 4.81
N ALA A 203 -13.61 3.88 5.39
CA ALA A 203 -12.40 3.21 4.92
C ALA A 203 -12.47 1.71 5.14
N LEU A 204 -11.60 0.99 4.43
CA LEU A 204 -11.52 -0.46 4.44
C LEU A 204 -10.09 -0.92 4.71
N ALA A 205 -9.89 -1.71 5.77
CA ALA A 205 -8.66 -2.46 6.00
C ALA A 205 -8.86 -3.93 5.60
N VAL A 206 -7.96 -4.48 4.79
CA VAL A 206 -8.01 -5.88 4.34
C VAL A 206 -6.65 -6.53 4.52
N VAL A 207 -6.64 -7.73 5.07
CA VAL A 207 -5.47 -8.61 5.09
C VAL A 207 -5.70 -9.70 4.06
N TYR A 208 -4.93 -9.66 2.97
CA TYR A 208 -4.78 -10.80 2.07
C TYR A 208 -3.63 -11.65 2.56
N ALA A 209 -3.79 -12.97 2.50
CA ALA A 209 -2.75 -13.89 2.92
C ALA A 209 -2.64 -15.09 1.98
N ARG A 210 -1.42 -15.61 1.84
CA ARG A 210 -1.17 -16.91 1.24
C ARG A 210 -1.48 -17.99 2.28
N ARG A 211 -2.50 -18.81 2.03
CA ARG A 211 -2.88 -19.93 2.89
C ARG A 211 -1.86 -21.08 2.77
N ARG A 212 -1.97 -22.08 3.66
CA ARG A 212 -1.04 -23.23 3.70
C ARG A 212 -1.02 -24.05 2.41
N ASN A 213 -2.13 -24.09 1.68
CA ASN A 213 -2.26 -24.73 0.36
C ASN A 213 -1.81 -23.83 -0.80
N ASN A 214 -1.12 -22.73 -0.52
CA ASN A 214 -0.74 -21.68 -1.46
C ASN A 214 -1.89 -20.90 -2.12
N GLU A 215 -3.15 -21.16 -1.75
CA GLU A 215 -4.27 -20.33 -2.20
C GLU A 215 -4.14 -18.90 -1.67
N LEU A 216 -4.50 -17.96 -2.52
CA LEU A 216 -4.49 -16.53 -2.23
C LEU A 216 -5.93 -16.07 -2.00
N GLY A 217 -6.14 -15.29 -0.96
CA GLY A 217 -7.44 -14.69 -0.72
C GLY A 217 -7.45 -13.77 0.50
N PRO A 218 -8.55 -13.03 0.68
CA PRO A 218 -8.75 -12.24 1.87
C PRO A 218 -8.90 -13.17 3.08
N ARG A 219 -8.25 -12.79 4.19
CA ARG A 219 -8.30 -13.49 5.48
C ARG A 219 -9.09 -12.69 6.50
N GLN A 220 -8.97 -11.37 6.48
CA GLN A 220 -9.68 -10.46 7.37
C GLN A 220 -10.05 -9.19 6.61
N ALA A 221 -11.17 -8.59 7.00
CA ALA A 221 -11.59 -7.28 6.55
C ALA A 221 -12.19 -6.50 7.72
N ARG A 222 -12.01 -5.17 7.73
CA ARG A 222 -12.60 -4.25 8.69
C ARG A 222 -13.03 -2.98 7.98
N SER A 223 -14.28 -2.59 8.18
CA SER A 223 -14.72 -1.23 7.88
C SER A 223 -14.32 -0.34 9.06
N ILE A 224 -13.66 0.77 8.76
CA ILE A 224 -13.22 1.78 9.72
C ILE A 224 -13.65 3.16 9.19
N GLY A 225 -13.49 4.20 9.98
CA GLY A 225 -13.93 5.55 9.59
C GLY A 225 -14.96 6.13 10.56
N THR A 226 -15.18 7.44 10.41
CA THR A 226 -16.25 8.15 11.11
C THR A 226 -17.63 7.94 10.49
N ALA A 227 -17.71 7.24 9.35
CA ALA A 227 -18.94 6.71 8.78
C ALA A 227 -18.73 5.31 8.21
N ALA A 228 -19.83 4.58 8.02
CA ALA A 228 -19.82 3.34 7.27
C ALA A 228 -19.51 3.60 5.78
N LEU A 229 -19.00 2.59 5.07
CA LEU A 229 -18.89 2.65 3.62
C LEU A 229 -20.29 2.81 2.99
N SER A 230 -20.42 3.68 1.99
CA SER A 230 -21.66 3.83 1.23
C SER A 230 -22.02 2.53 0.50
N PRO A 231 -23.31 2.32 0.15
CA PRO A 231 -23.72 1.20 -0.68
C PRO A 231 -22.96 1.12 -2.01
N GLU A 232 -22.66 2.28 -2.60
CA GLU A 232 -21.90 2.43 -3.85
C GLU A 232 -20.45 1.95 -3.68
N ALA A 233 -19.76 2.43 -2.65
CA ALA A 233 -18.41 1.98 -2.33
C ALA A 233 -18.37 0.46 -2.03
N LEU A 234 -19.38 -0.05 -1.31
CA LEU A 234 -19.50 -1.47 -0.98
C LEU A 234 -19.73 -2.32 -2.23
N ALA A 235 -20.47 -1.83 -3.23
CA ALA A 235 -20.69 -2.54 -4.49
C ALA A 235 -19.39 -2.79 -5.29
N HIS A 236 -18.36 -1.96 -5.07
CA HIS A 236 -17.03 -2.14 -5.66
C HIS A 236 -16.10 -3.05 -4.83
N VAL A 237 -16.52 -3.48 -3.64
CA VAL A 237 -15.81 -4.47 -2.83
C VAL A 237 -16.13 -5.88 -3.36
N PRO A 238 -15.13 -6.74 -3.64
CA PRO A 238 -15.37 -8.14 -3.97
C PRO A 238 -16.21 -8.87 -2.91
N GLU A 239 -17.14 -9.72 -3.34
CA GLU A 239 -18.05 -10.46 -2.46
C GLU A 239 -17.32 -11.23 -1.34
N ALA A 240 -16.17 -11.83 -1.66
CA ALA A 240 -15.35 -12.56 -0.70
C ALA A 240 -14.83 -11.69 0.47
N ILE A 241 -14.71 -10.38 0.27
CA ILE A 241 -14.32 -9.41 1.30
C ILE A 241 -15.53 -8.88 2.02
N GLN A 242 -16.63 -8.60 1.30
CA GLN A 242 -17.90 -8.22 1.90
C GLN A 242 -18.36 -9.27 2.93
N ALA A 243 -18.22 -10.56 2.61
CA ALA A 243 -18.56 -11.67 3.50
C ALA A 243 -17.72 -11.72 4.80
N LEU A 244 -16.56 -11.04 4.84
CA LEU A 244 -15.69 -10.97 6.01
C LEU A 244 -15.90 -9.70 6.84
N LEU A 245 -16.71 -8.76 6.36
CA LEU A 245 -16.90 -7.48 7.02
C LEU A 245 -17.84 -7.61 8.21
N PRO A 246 -17.38 -7.30 9.44
CA PRO A 246 -18.32 -7.06 10.52
C PRO A 246 -19.12 -5.77 10.26
N PRO A 247 -20.27 -5.59 10.93
CA PRO A 247 -20.95 -4.30 10.96
C PRO A 247 -19.99 -3.18 11.38
N HIS A 248 -20.16 -1.99 10.78
CA HIS A 248 -19.43 -0.79 11.20
C HIS A 248 -19.74 -0.46 12.67
N ASP A 249 -18.71 -0.09 13.43
CA ASP A 249 -18.86 0.23 14.84
C ASP A 249 -19.31 1.69 14.99
N ALA A 250 -20.62 1.87 15.19
CA ALA A 250 -21.27 3.18 15.29
C ALA A 250 -20.76 4.04 16.46
N ARG A 251 -19.98 3.49 17.39
CA ARG A 251 -19.38 4.26 18.51
C ARG A 251 -18.11 5.01 18.11
N LEU A 252 -17.47 4.62 17.00
CA LEU A 252 -16.22 5.25 16.52
C LEU A 252 -16.32 6.77 16.40
N PRO A 253 -17.36 7.34 15.76
CA PRO A 253 -17.42 8.78 15.50
C PRO A 253 -17.58 9.57 16.80
N GLU A 254 -18.43 9.10 17.71
CA GLU A 254 -18.67 9.72 19.02
C GLU A 254 -17.39 9.74 19.87
N LEU A 255 -16.69 8.60 19.97
CA LEU A 255 -15.44 8.52 20.72
C LEU A 255 -14.35 9.45 20.15
N ILE A 256 -14.26 9.56 18.83
CA ILE A 256 -13.30 10.47 18.19
C ILE A 256 -13.70 11.93 18.44
N ALA A 257 -14.99 12.26 18.36
CA ALA A 257 -15.51 13.59 18.66
C ALA A 257 -15.26 14.01 20.11
N ASP A 258 -15.32 13.06 21.05
CA ASP A 258 -14.97 13.26 22.47
C ASP A 258 -13.46 13.40 22.72
N GLY A 259 -12.62 13.28 21.69
CA GLY A 259 -11.18 13.48 21.76
C GLY A 259 -10.38 12.24 22.18
N TYR A 260 -10.96 11.05 22.09
CA TYR A 260 -10.22 9.81 22.36
C TYR A 260 -9.26 9.49 21.22
N PHE A 261 -7.98 9.30 21.56
CA PHE A 261 -6.93 8.81 20.64
C PHE A 261 -6.54 7.34 20.87
N SER A 262 -7.16 6.70 21.85
CA SER A 262 -6.98 5.28 22.18
C SER A 262 -8.31 4.65 22.52
N TRP A 263 -8.50 3.38 22.18
CA TRP A 263 -9.72 2.65 22.45
C TRP A 263 -9.94 2.48 23.97
N PRO A 264 -11.07 2.95 24.53
CA PRO A 264 -11.29 2.83 25.97
C PRO A 264 -11.41 1.36 26.40
N ALA A 265 -10.69 0.96 27.45
CA ALA A 265 -10.72 -0.42 27.93
C ALA A 265 -12.12 -0.89 28.37
N SER A 266 -12.97 0.04 28.82
CA SER A 266 -14.37 -0.21 29.18
C SER A 266 -15.27 -0.61 27.99
N MET A 267 -14.82 -0.37 26.75
CA MET A 267 -15.60 -0.62 25.53
C MET A 267 -15.38 -2.02 24.93
N GLY A 268 -14.53 -2.84 25.57
CA GLY A 268 -14.17 -4.18 25.11
C GLY A 268 -12.92 -4.20 24.24
N PRO A 269 -12.72 -5.23 23.40
CA PRO A 269 -11.53 -5.35 22.57
C PRO A 269 -11.47 -4.23 21.52
N ALA A 270 -10.28 -3.65 21.34
CA ALA A 270 -10.06 -2.61 20.34
C ALA A 270 -10.26 -3.14 18.92
N PRO A 271 -10.77 -2.32 18.00
CA PRO A 271 -10.85 -2.68 16.59
C PRO A 271 -9.43 -2.80 16.03
N THR A 272 -9.05 -4.02 15.68
CA THR A 272 -7.73 -4.34 15.14
C THR A 272 -7.86 -5.20 13.89
N ILE A 273 -6.83 -5.16 13.06
CA ILE A 273 -6.57 -6.17 12.03
C ILE A 273 -5.25 -6.86 12.34
N THR A 274 -5.20 -8.19 12.20
CA THR A 274 -4.02 -8.97 12.62
C THR A 274 -3.27 -9.59 11.46
N VAL A 275 -1.94 -9.48 11.53
CA VAL A 275 -0.99 -10.19 10.68
C VAL A 275 -0.37 -11.31 11.52
N ALA A 276 -0.54 -12.55 11.07
CA ALA A 276 -0.05 -13.70 11.81
C ALA A 276 1.47 -13.58 12.06
N ALA A 277 1.91 -13.96 13.25
CA ALA A 277 3.33 -13.92 13.63
C ALA A 277 4.21 -14.74 12.67
N THR A 278 3.66 -15.76 12.00
CA THR A 278 4.35 -16.55 10.97
C THR A 278 4.60 -15.81 9.66
N ASP A 279 3.87 -14.73 9.42
CA ASP A 279 3.87 -13.97 8.17
C ASP A 279 4.84 -12.79 8.20
N VAL A 280 5.65 -12.67 9.26
CA VAL A 280 6.68 -11.64 9.41
C VAL A 280 8.07 -12.27 9.60
N PHE A 281 9.13 -11.46 9.46
CA PHE A 281 10.51 -11.86 9.72
C PHE A 281 10.96 -11.42 11.11
N TYR A 282 11.71 -12.30 11.80
CA TYR A 282 12.38 -11.99 13.06
C TYR A 282 13.89 -12.15 12.88
N GLU A 283 14.69 -11.22 13.40
CA GLU A 283 16.15 -11.32 13.37
C GLU A 283 16.67 -12.45 14.28
N SER A 284 15.94 -12.76 15.36
CA SER A 284 16.35 -13.76 16.35
C SER A 284 15.25 -14.80 16.62
N PRO A 285 14.91 -15.69 15.65
CA PRO A 285 13.90 -16.71 15.85
C PRO A 285 14.24 -17.67 17.01
N GLY A 286 15.52 -17.84 17.36
CA GLY A 286 15.96 -18.65 18.49
C GLY A 286 15.66 -18.07 19.88
N ARG A 287 15.26 -16.79 19.98
CA ARG A 287 14.76 -16.19 21.26
C ARG A 287 13.45 -16.85 21.70
N TYR A 288 12.73 -17.40 20.74
CA TYR A 288 11.49 -18.10 20.87
C TYR A 288 11.80 -19.59 20.91
N LEU A 289 11.87 -20.17 22.11
CA LEU A 289 12.15 -21.60 22.37
C LEU A 289 11.01 -22.51 21.82
N GLY A 290 10.71 -22.40 20.52
CA GLY A 290 9.57 -23.04 19.86
C GLY A 290 8.23 -22.29 19.99
N GLN A 291 8.16 -21.19 20.74
CA GLN A 291 6.92 -20.41 20.93
C GLN A 291 6.94 -19.11 20.13
N LEU A 292 6.12 -19.02 19.09
CA LEU A 292 6.00 -17.78 18.30
C LEU A 292 5.53 -16.60 19.19
N PRO A 293 5.97 -15.37 18.88
CA PRO A 293 5.41 -14.17 19.49
C PRO A 293 3.92 -14.02 19.14
N PRO A 294 3.19 -13.12 19.85
CA PRO A 294 1.80 -12.82 19.50
C PRO A 294 1.69 -12.26 18.08
N ASP A 295 0.52 -12.37 17.45
CA ASP A 295 0.30 -11.78 16.13
C ASP A 295 0.49 -10.26 16.16
N LEU A 296 0.96 -9.70 15.04
CA LEU A 296 1.03 -8.25 14.85
C LEU A 296 -0.39 -7.71 14.73
N ALA A 297 -0.85 -6.98 15.74
CA ALA A 297 -2.12 -6.26 15.71
C ALA A 297 -1.89 -4.80 15.27
N ILE A 298 -2.61 -4.38 14.23
CA ILE A 298 -2.67 -2.98 13.83
C ILE A 298 -3.94 -2.38 14.45
N ASP A 299 -3.76 -1.34 15.27
CA ASP A 299 -4.81 -0.55 15.91
C ASP A 299 -5.50 0.33 14.86
N LEU A 300 -6.75 -0.02 14.55
CA LEU A 300 -7.56 0.68 13.58
C LEU A 300 -8.28 1.89 14.18
N PHE A 301 -8.49 1.91 15.51
CA PHE A 301 -9.09 3.07 16.17
C PHE A 301 -8.13 4.25 16.11
N HIS A 302 -6.86 4.03 16.47
CA HIS A 302 -5.84 5.05 16.43
C HIS A 302 -5.66 5.62 15.02
N LEU A 303 -5.63 4.75 14.00
CA LEU A 303 -5.60 5.16 12.60
C LEU A 303 -6.82 6.00 12.20
N THR A 304 -8.02 5.60 12.63
CA THR A 304 -9.25 6.35 12.34
C THR A 304 -9.23 7.74 12.97
N ALA A 305 -8.82 7.83 14.24
CA ALA A 305 -8.66 9.10 14.95
C ALA A 305 -7.62 9.99 14.27
N LEU A 306 -6.46 9.44 13.89
CA LEU A 306 -5.43 10.17 13.15
C LEU A 306 -5.98 10.73 11.84
N ILE A 307 -6.60 9.89 11.00
CA ILE A 307 -7.18 10.33 9.73
C ILE A 307 -8.19 11.47 9.95
N ALA A 308 -9.08 11.34 10.94
CA ALA A 308 -10.06 12.38 11.27
C ALA A 308 -9.41 13.72 11.66
N THR A 309 -8.23 13.71 12.31
CA THR A 309 -7.52 14.95 12.70
C THR A 309 -6.75 15.63 11.57
N VAL A 310 -6.21 14.87 10.62
CA VAL A 310 -5.42 15.44 9.50
C VAL A 310 -6.23 15.66 8.23
N LEU A 311 -7.43 15.12 8.14
CA LEU A 311 -8.37 15.51 7.10
C LEU A 311 -8.68 17.01 7.28
N PRO A 312 -8.34 17.87 6.30
CA PRO A 312 -8.56 19.30 6.46
C PRO A 312 -10.07 19.57 6.65
N PRO A 313 -10.48 20.46 7.58
CA PRO A 313 -11.85 20.96 7.57
C PRO A 313 -12.13 21.55 6.18
N LEU A 314 -13.32 21.26 5.66
CA LEU A 314 -13.73 21.70 4.33
C LEU A 314 -14.01 23.20 4.30
#